data_AF-A0A4S4MQS0-F1
#
_entry.id   AF-A0A4S4MQS0-F1
#
_cell.length_a   1.000
_cell.length_b   1.000
_cell.length_c   1.000
_cell.angle_alpha   90.00
_cell.angle_beta   90.00
_cell.angle_gamma   90.00
#
_symmetry.space_group_name_H-M   'P 1'
#
loop_
_entity.id
_entity.type
_entity.pdbx_description
1 polymer ?
#
loop_
_entity_poly.entity_id
_entity_poly.type
_entity_poly.pdbx_seq_one_letter_code
_entity_poly.pdbx_strand_id
1 'polypeptide(L)'
;MDYLLIPEGAAHIPVPYRSTEPYDCGDFMTYPLRKGWTESQLEGADDYGGRSPAEIDVFFQNCLFFGFLTEVFKIGGFELNQDDFVDHEHGVVTTQSLPALFVAWKKKWSEVSVPLGCQCPTFRDHPDDPRGPPEQYKCPAPICWRIFKRGVFSDLP
;
A
#
# COMPACT_ATOMS: atom_id res chain seq x y z
N MET A 1 8.13 -2.83 18.30
CA MET A 1 8.11 -3.51 16.98
C MET A 1 9.54 -3.51 16.53
N ASP A 2 10.25 -4.61 16.74
CA ASP A 2 11.61 -4.80 16.26
C ASP A 2 11.52 -4.96 14.73
N TYR A 3 11.66 -3.84 14.02
CA TYR A 3 11.72 -3.84 12.56
C TYR A 3 12.95 -4.66 12.15
N LEU A 4 12.80 -5.51 11.13
CA LEU A 4 13.82 -6.41 10.57
C LEU A 4 15.23 -5.79 10.67
N LEU A 5 15.94 -6.09 11.77
CA LEU A 5 17.27 -5.57 11.97
C LEU A 5 18.12 -6.15 10.86
N ILE A 6 18.80 -5.28 10.13
CA ILE A 6 19.78 -5.72 9.16
C ILE A 6 20.80 -6.56 9.94
N PRO A 7 21.04 -7.82 9.55
CA PRO A 7 22.00 -8.67 10.25
C PRO A 7 23.33 -7.94 10.42
N GLU A 8 24.02 -8.16 11.54
CA GLU A 8 25.34 -7.56 11.75
C GLU A 8 26.27 -7.87 10.57
N GLY A 9 26.83 -6.83 9.96
CA GLY A 9 27.69 -6.92 8.78
C GLY A 9 26.97 -6.92 7.42
N ALA A 10 25.63 -6.93 7.40
CA ALA A 10 24.87 -6.77 6.15
C ALA A 10 24.64 -5.29 5.81
N ALA A 11 24.66 -4.98 4.51
CA ALA A 11 24.34 -3.67 3.98
C ALA A 11 22.92 -3.68 3.37
N HIS A 12 22.33 -2.50 3.22
CA HIS A 12 21.13 -2.35 2.40
C HIS A 12 21.43 -2.78 0.96
N ILE A 13 20.50 -3.53 0.37
CA ILE A 13 20.57 -3.88 -1.05
C ILE A 13 20.12 -2.65 -1.85
N PRO A 14 20.99 -2.03 -2.66
CA PRO A 14 20.56 -0.94 -3.52
C PRO A 14 19.64 -1.50 -4.60
N VAL A 15 18.43 -0.94 -4.70
CA VAL A 15 17.48 -1.28 -5.77
C VAL A 15 17.58 -0.21 -6.84
N PRO A 16 18.06 -0.52 -8.06
CA PRO A 16 18.19 0.47 -9.11
C PRO A 16 16.84 1.10 -9.48
N TYR A 17 16.83 2.40 -9.70
CA TYR A 17 15.70 3.08 -10.32
C TYR A 17 15.74 2.77 -11.82
N ARG A 18 14.74 2.02 -12.30
CA ARG A 18 14.64 1.56 -13.69
C ARG A 18 13.62 2.36 -14.47
N SER A 19 12.65 2.95 -13.79
CA SER A 19 11.54 3.63 -14.43
C SER A 19 11.96 4.83 -15.28
N THR A 20 11.47 4.85 -16.52
CA THR A 20 11.68 5.95 -17.48
C THR A 20 10.51 6.93 -17.52
N GLU A 21 9.38 6.56 -16.91
CA GLU A 21 8.15 7.34 -16.89
C GLU A 21 7.53 7.31 -15.48
N PRO A 22 7.04 8.44 -14.95
CA PRO A 22 6.33 8.46 -13.69
C PRO A 22 5.12 7.53 -13.68
N TYR A 23 4.81 6.96 -12.51
CA TYR A 23 3.53 6.29 -12.30
C TYR A 23 2.37 7.24 -12.61
N ASP A 24 1.34 6.74 -13.29
CA ASP A 24 0.27 7.59 -13.85
C ASP A 24 -0.76 8.05 -12.81
N CYS A 25 -0.58 7.69 -11.54
CA CYS A 25 -1.48 7.96 -10.42
C CYS A 25 -2.93 7.48 -10.63
N GLY A 26 -3.18 6.64 -11.64
CA GLY A 26 -4.47 6.03 -11.91
C GLY A 26 -4.74 4.85 -10.98
N ASP A 27 -5.92 4.24 -11.14
CA ASP A 27 -6.32 3.07 -10.35
C ASP A 27 -5.32 1.91 -10.51
N PHE A 28 -4.87 1.36 -9.39
CA PHE A 28 -3.83 0.32 -9.38
C PHE A 28 -4.27 -0.96 -10.07
N MET A 29 -5.50 -1.42 -9.84
CA MET A 29 -5.99 -2.70 -10.38
C MET A 29 -6.10 -2.68 -11.91
N THR A 30 -6.38 -1.52 -12.48
CA THR A 30 -6.48 -1.32 -13.93
C THR A 30 -5.18 -0.83 -14.57
N TYR A 31 -4.11 -0.59 -13.80
CA TYR A 31 -2.82 -0.14 -14.32
C TYR A 31 -2.24 -1.06 -15.42
N PRO A 32 -2.24 -2.40 -15.27
CA PRO A 32 -1.73 -3.28 -16.32
C PRO A 32 -2.46 -3.07 -17.65
N LEU A 33 -3.79 -3.00 -17.62
CA LEU A 33 -4.61 -2.77 -18.81
C LEU A 33 -4.29 -1.43 -19.48
N ARG A 34 -4.11 -0.35 -18.69
CA ARG A 34 -3.72 0.98 -19.21
C ARG A 34 -2.33 0.97 -19.86
N LYS A 35 -1.44 0.09 -19.40
CA LYS A 35 -0.10 -0.13 -19.99
C LYS A 35 -0.09 -1.21 -21.08
N GLY A 36 -1.27 -1.67 -21.52
CA GLY A 36 -1.40 -2.64 -22.61
C GLY A 36 -1.01 -4.08 -22.23
N TRP A 37 -1.05 -4.41 -20.94
CA TRP A 37 -0.85 -5.77 -20.45
C TRP A 37 -2.18 -6.50 -20.34
N THR A 38 -2.19 -7.76 -20.77
CA THR A 38 -3.29 -8.69 -20.48
C THR A 38 -3.00 -9.49 -19.21
N GLU A 39 -4.03 -10.07 -18.61
CA GLU A 39 -3.88 -10.96 -17.44
C GLU A 39 -2.95 -12.14 -17.75
N SER A 40 -3.12 -12.78 -18.92
CA SER A 40 -2.23 -13.86 -19.36
C SER A 40 -0.76 -13.43 -19.47
N GLN A 41 -0.47 -12.22 -19.93
CA GLN A 41 0.89 -11.70 -20.03
C GLN A 41 1.49 -11.43 -18.64
N LEU A 42 0.68 -11.02 -17.65
CA LEU A 42 1.15 -10.89 -16.26
C LEU A 42 1.51 -12.24 -15.66
N GLU A 43 0.85 -13.31 -16.09
CA GLU A 43 1.16 -14.70 -15.72
C GLU A 43 2.34 -15.28 -16.51
N GLY A 44 2.93 -14.51 -17.44
CA GLY A 44 4.11 -14.90 -18.21
C GLY A 44 3.83 -15.51 -19.59
N ALA A 45 2.57 -15.46 -20.08
CA ALA A 45 2.26 -15.91 -21.43
C ALA A 45 3.07 -15.12 -22.48
N ASP A 46 3.51 -15.83 -23.52
CA ASP A 46 4.30 -15.29 -24.63
C ASP A 46 5.54 -14.49 -24.18
N ASP A 47 6.22 -14.93 -23.11
CA ASP A 47 7.36 -14.20 -22.51
C ASP A 47 6.97 -12.75 -22.16
N TYR A 48 5.90 -12.62 -21.36
CA TYR A 48 5.31 -11.34 -20.97
C TYR A 48 4.84 -10.49 -22.17
N GLY A 49 4.37 -11.16 -23.24
CA GLY A 49 3.94 -10.54 -24.48
C GLY A 49 5.07 -10.09 -25.40
N GLY A 50 6.22 -10.77 -25.35
CA GLY A 50 7.41 -10.49 -26.17
C GLY A 50 8.16 -9.23 -25.74
N ARG A 51 7.94 -8.77 -24.50
CA ARG A 51 8.59 -7.59 -23.94
C ARG A 51 10.01 -7.90 -23.51
N SER A 52 10.90 -6.94 -23.63
CA SER A 52 12.26 -7.07 -23.15
C SER A 52 12.33 -7.10 -21.62
N PRO A 53 13.38 -7.71 -21.02
CA PRO A 53 13.58 -7.69 -19.58
C PRO A 53 13.55 -6.30 -18.96
N ALA A 54 14.08 -5.29 -19.67
CA ALA A 54 14.06 -3.91 -19.20
C ALA A 54 12.63 -3.34 -19.11
N GLU A 55 11.77 -3.63 -20.09
CA GLU A 55 10.36 -3.20 -20.06
C GLU A 55 9.59 -3.89 -18.93
N ILE A 56 9.89 -5.17 -18.69
CA ILE A 56 9.30 -5.95 -17.59
C ILE A 56 9.71 -5.35 -16.23
N ASP A 57 11.00 -5.06 -16.04
CA ASP A 57 11.52 -4.44 -14.81
C ASP A 57 10.88 -3.08 -14.53
N VAL A 58 10.78 -2.22 -15.56
CA VAL A 58 10.13 -0.90 -15.47
C VAL A 58 8.67 -1.05 -15.07
N PHE A 59 7.95 -1.95 -15.74
CA PHE A 59 6.53 -2.19 -15.46
C PHE A 59 6.31 -2.63 -14.02
N PHE A 60 7.03 -3.64 -13.55
CA PHE A 60 6.83 -4.15 -12.19
C PHE A 60 7.31 -3.17 -11.13
N GLN A 61 8.37 -2.39 -11.36
CA GLN A 61 8.76 -1.32 -10.45
C GLN A 61 7.68 -0.24 -10.37
N ASN A 62 7.15 0.22 -11.49
CA ASN A 62 6.07 1.21 -11.50
C ASN A 62 4.78 0.68 -10.86
N CYS A 63 4.38 -0.55 -11.19
CA CYS A 63 3.16 -1.14 -10.67
C CYS A 63 3.32 -1.46 -9.18
N LEU A 64 4.24 -2.35 -8.82
CA LEU A 64 4.30 -2.97 -7.49
C LEU A 64 4.96 -2.08 -6.44
N PHE A 65 5.88 -1.20 -6.81
CA PHE A 65 6.47 -0.26 -5.87
C PHE A 65 5.69 1.06 -5.85
N PHE A 66 5.75 1.85 -6.92
CA PHE A 66 5.16 3.19 -6.94
C PHE A 66 3.62 3.17 -6.90
N GLY A 67 2.98 2.28 -7.66
CA GLY A 67 1.53 2.15 -7.69
C GLY A 67 0.95 1.69 -6.35
N PHE A 68 1.54 0.65 -5.75
CA PHE A 68 1.10 0.15 -4.44
C PHE A 68 1.29 1.22 -3.36
N LEU A 69 2.45 1.86 -3.33
CA LEU A 69 2.78 2.90 -2.38
C LEU A 69 1.80 4.08 -2.49
N THR A 70 1.53 4.54 -3.72
CA THR A 70 0.57 5.61 -4.00
C THR A 70 -0.82 5.25 -3.49
N GLU A 71 -1.36 4.07 -3.81
CA GLU A 71 -2.69 3.67 -3.37
C GLU A 71 -2.80 3.53 -1.85
N VAL A 72 -1.79 2.97 -1.20
CA VAL A 72 -1.77 2.85 0.25
C VAL A 72 -1.84 4.23 0.89
N PHE A 73 -1.00 5.18 0.50
CA PHE A 73 -1.01 6.52 1.09
C PHE A 73 -2.21 7.38 0.68
N LYS A 74 -2.81 7.11 -0.48
CA LYS A 74 -4.08 7.70 -0.91
C LYS A 74 -5.24 7.33 0.02
N ILE A 75 -5.28 6.11 0.58
CA ILE A 75 -6.24 5.74 1.65
C ILE A 75 -6.06 6.65 2.86
N GLY A 76 -4.81 6.99 3.20
CA GLY A 76 -4.48 7.96 4.23
C GLY A 76 -4.81 9.42 3.86
N GLY A 77 -5.24 9.69 2.63
CA GLY A 77 -5.46 11.02 2.07
C GLY A 77 -4.16 11.81 1.93
N PHE A 78 -3.07 11.14 1.55
CA PHE A 78 -1.81 11.75 1.18
C PHE A 78 -1.61 11.60 -0.32
N GLU A 79 -1.14 12.67 -0.96
CA GLU A 79 -0.62 12.62 -2.32
C GLU A 79 0.89 12.45 -2.21
N LEU A 80 1.43 11.47 -2.93
CA LEU A 80 2.86 11.20 -2.95
C LEU A 80 3.48 11.76 -4.22
N ASN A 81 4.69 12.31 -4.09
CA ASN A 81 5.55 12.54 -5.23
C ASN A 81 6.49 11.34 -5.41
N GLN A 82 6.58 10.80 -6.62
CA GLN A 82 7.48 9.70 -6.94
C GLN A 82 8.94 10.04 -6.65
N ASP A 83 9.33 11.30 -6.88
CA ASP A 83 10.71 11.77 -6.68
C ASP A 83 11.15 11.70 -5.19
N ASP A 84 10.20 11.70 -4.24
CA ASP A 84 10.49 11.53 -2.81
C ASP A 84 11.03 10.12 -2.47
N PHE A 85 10.94 9.20 -3.43
CA PHE A 85 11.35 7.80 -3.31
C PHE A 85 12.44 7.43 -4.33
N VAL A 86 13.09 8.42 -4.94
CA VAL A 86 14.19 8.23 -5.88
C VAL A 86 15.42 9.02 -5.41
N ASP A 87 16.54 8.32 -5.26
CA ASP A 87 17.85 8.94 -5.14
C ASP A 87 18.45 9.07 -6.53
N HIS A 88 18.31 10.25 -7.13
CA HIS A 88 18.81 10.53 -8.48
C HIS A 88 20.34 10.61 -8.58
N GLU A 89 21.04 10.85 -7.46
CA GLU A 89 22.51 10.90 -7.44
C GLU A 89 23.08 9.50 -7.62
N HIS A 90 22.49 8.51 -6.94
CA HIS A 90 22.92 7.11 -6.99
C HIS A 90 22.13 6.25 -7.97
N GLY A 91 21.03 6.77 -8.53
CA GLY A 91 20.16 6.06 -9.47
C GLY A 91 19.44 4.87 -8.82
N VAL A 92 19.01 5.03 -7.56
CA VAL A 92 18.36 3.97 -6.77
C VAL A 92 17.03 4.42 -6.20
N VAL A 93 16.15 3.46 -5.95
CA VAL A 93 14.92 3.67 -5.18
C VAL A 93 15.28 3.79 -3.70
N THR A 94 14.61 4.70 -3.00
CA THR A 94 14.81 4.95 -1.56
C THR A 94 13.49 4.92 -0.80
N THR A 95 13.53 4.50 0.45
CA THR A 95 12.39 4.47 1.37
C THR A 95 12.58 5.41 2.57
N GLN A 96 13.53 6.33 2.49
CA GLN A 96 13.87 7.25 3.59
C GLN A 96 12.69 8.14 4.02
N SER A 97 11.76 8.44 3.10
CA SER A 97 10.57 9.24 3.37
C SER A 97 9.45 8.45 4.09
N LEU A 98 9.47 7.11 4.04
CA LEU A 98 8.40 6.26 4.62
C LEU A 98 8.19 6.46 6.12
N PRO A 99 9.22 6.52 6.99
CA PRO A 99 9.01 6.70 8.42
C PRO A 99 8.25 7.99 8.74
N ALA A 100 8.62 9.10 8.10
CA ALA A 100 7.94 10.38 8.28
C ALA A 100 6.47 10.32 7.82
N LEU A 101 6.21 9.69 6.68
CA LEU A 101 4.85 9.49 6.16
C LEU A 101 4.00 8.60 7.08
N PHE A 102 4.55 7.54 7.66
CA PHE A 102 3.83 6.71 8.64
C PHE A 102 3.52 7.47 9.93
N VAL A 103 4.44 8.31 10.41
CA VAL A 103 4.18 9.19 11.56
C VAL A 103 3.05 10.17 11.24
N ALA A 104 3.09 10.80 10.07
CA ALA A 104 2.06 11.74 9.61
C ALA A 104 0.69 11.04 9.47
N TRP A 105 0.66 9.85 8.86
CA TRP A 105 -0.54 9.03 8.77
C TRP A 105 -1.09 8.74 10.16
N LYS A 106 -0.28 8.16 11.05
CA LYS A 106 -0.71 7.80 12.41
C LYS A 106 -1.30 9.00 13.14
N LYS A 107 -0.68 10.16 13.04
CA LYS A 107 -1.19 11.41 13.63
C LYS A 107 -2.57 11.77 13.06
N LYS A 108 -2.70 11.85 11.74
CA LYS A 108 -3.96 12.17 11.05
C LYS A 108 -5.10 11.24 11.46
N TRP A 109 -4.82 9.95 11.61
CA TRP A 109 -5.82 8.95 11.98
C TRP A 109 -6.06 8.83 13.49
N SER A 110 -5.14 9.27 14.33
CA SER A 110 -5.38 9.38 15.78
C SER A 110 -6.38 10.49 16.12
N GLU A 111 -6.51 11.49 15.24
CA GLU A 111 -7.44 12.62 15.37
C GLU A 111 -8.84 12.29 14.79
N VAL A 112 -8.95 11.26 13.95
CA VAL A 112 -10.23 10.75 13.45
C VAL A 112 -10.88 9.91 14.56
N SER A 113 -11.86 10.50 15.24
CA SER A 113 -12.67 9.76 16.20
C SER A 113 -13.48 8.68 15.46
N VAL A 114 -13.41 7.44 15.96
CA VAL A 114 -14.32 6.37 15.52
C VAL A 114 -15.74 6.88 15.75
N PRO A 115 -16.61 6.95 14.71
CA PRO A 115 -17.97 7.40 14.90
C PRO A 115 -18.62 6.60 16.03
N LEU A 116 -19.34 7.26 16.95
CA LEU A 116 -19.96 6.62 18.12
C LEU A 116 -20.77 5.35 17.77
N GLY A 117 -21.30 5.24 16.55
CA GLY A 117 -22.01 4.06 16.05
C GLY A 117 -21.15 2.83 15.68
N CYS A 118 -19.82 2.93 15.81
CA CYS A 118 -18.87 1.82 15.59
C CYS A 118 -18.31 1.24 16.89
N GLN A 119 -18.74 1.74 18.05
CA GLN A 119 -18.39 1.15 19.34
C GLN A 119 -19.18 -0.16 19.52
N CYS A 120 -18.52 -1.31 19.36
CA CYS A 120 -19.16 -2.57 19.71
C CYS A 120 -19.18 -2.67 21.26
N PRO A 121 -20.36 -2.73 21.92
CA PRO A 121 -20.43 -2.73 23.39
C PRO A 121 -19.75 -3.95 24.03
N THR A 122 -19.52 -5.00 23.26
CA THR A 122 -18.93 -6.27 23.71
C THR A 122 -17.40 -6.23 23.82
N PHE A 123 -16.74 -5.13 23.45
CA PHE A 123 -15.29 -4.96 23.66
C PHE A 123 -14.96 -4.44 25.07
N ARG A 124 -15.90 -4.48 26.02
CA ARG A 124 -15.57 -4.22 27.42
C ARG A 124 -14.77 -5.40 27.97
N ASP A 125 -13.46 -5.18 28.06
CA ASP A 125 -12.46 -5.85 28.89
C ASP A 125 -13.05 -6.95 29.78
N HIS A 126 -13.02 -8.20 29.31
CA HIS A 126 -13.24 -9.33 30.21
C HIS A 126 -11.92 -9.54 30.97
N PRO A 127 -11.87 -9.43 32.31
CA PRO A 127 -10.61 -9.42 33.05
C PRO A 127 -9.81 -10.74 33.05
N ASP A 128 -10.34 -11.83 32.48
CA ASP A 128 -9.87 -13.20 32.78
C ASP A 128 -9.80 -14.18 31.58
N ASP A 129 -9.45 -13.76 30.34
CA ASP A 129 -9.21 -14.74 29.26
C ASP A 129 -7.77 -14.66 28.67
N PRO A 130 -6.88 -15.61 28.99
CA PRO A 130 -5.51 -15.63 28.52
C PRO A 130 -5.24 -16.48 27.26
N ARG A 131 -6.25 -16.98 26.52
CA ARG A 131 -6.11 -17.56 25.15
C ARG A 131 -7.42 -18.26 24.72
N GLY A 132 -8.23 -17.59 23.89
CA GLY A 132 -9.28 -18.21 23.08
C GLY A 132 -9.17 -17.73 21.63
N PRO A 133 -9.37 -18.58 20.60
CA PRO A 133 -9.32 -18.15 19.21
C PRO A 133 -10.45 -17.14 18.95
N PRO A 134 -10.29 -16.23 17.98
CA PRO A 134 -11.34 -15.27 17.62
C PRO A 134 -12.45 -16.01 16.87
N GLU A 135 -13.23 -16.83 17.57
CA GLU A 135 -14.53 -17.28 17.08
C GLU A 135 -15.45 -16.05 17.03
N GLN A 136 -15.43 -15.42 15.85
CA GLN A 136 -16.51 -14.62 15.25
C GLN A 136 -17.58 -14.15 16.24
N TYR A 137 -17.22 -13.17 17.07
CA TYR A 137 -18.21 -12.45 17.85
C TYR A 137 -19.12 -11.72 16.87
N LYS A 138 -20.38 -12.17 16.78
CA LYS A 138 -21.45 -11.55 16.01
C LYS A 138 -21.75 -10.16 16.59
N CYS A 139 -20.91 -9.18 16.28
CA CYS A 139 -21.30 -7.79 16.43
C CYS A 139 -22.34 -7.50 15.33
N PRO A 140 -23.59 -7.11 15.67
CA PRO A 140 -24.57 -6.71 14.67
C PRO A 140 -24.22 -5.35 14.04
N ALA A 141 -23.27 -4.61 14.64
CA ALA A 141 -22.73 -3.40 14.03
C ALA A 141 -21.93 -3.76 12.76
N PRO A 142 -22.11 -3.01 11.66
CA PRO A 142 -21.34 -3.25 10.44
C PRO A 142 -19.86 -3.19 10.75
N ILE A 143 -19.11 -4.16 10.22
CA ILE A 143 -17.67 -4.23 10.43
C ILE A 143 -17.06 -2.89 9.99
N CYS A 144 -16.45 -2.15 10.91
CA CYS A 144 -16.18 -0.73 10.71
C CYS A 144 -15.17 -0.46 9.59
N TRP A 145 -14.35 -1.44 9.21
CA TRP A 145 -13.51 -1.36 8.01
C TRP A 145 -14.31 -1.37 6.70
N ARG A 146 -15.56 -1.89 6.68
CA ARG A 146 -16.45 -1.81 5.49
C ARG A 146 -17.07 -0.44 5.29
N ILE A 147 -17.15 0.41 6.31
CA ILE A 147 -17.57 1.82 6.15
C ILE A 147 -16.56 2.58 5.28
N PHE A 148 -15.29 2.14 5.27
CA PHE A 148 -14.25 2.74 4.42
C PHE A 148 -14.38 2.41 2.92
N LYS A 149 -15.17 1.41 2.51
CA LYS A 149 -15.57 1.31 1.08
C LYS A 149 -16.56 2.41 0.66
N ARG A 150 -17.19 3.09 1.62
CA ARG A 150 -18.05 4.27 1.40
C ARG A 150 -17.37 5.57 1.84
N GLY A 151 -16.04 5.65 1.76
CA GLY A 151 -15.31 6.89 1.97
C GLY A 151 -15.25 7.73 0.70
N VAL A 152 -15.89 8.91 0.72
CA VAL A 152 -15.77 10.11 -0.16
C VAL A 152 -15.94 9.93 -1.69
N PHE A 153 -15.82 8.72 -2.25
CA PHE A 153 -15.92 8.45 -3.69
C PHE A 153 -17.07 7.50 -4.06
N SER A 154 -17.99 7.19 -3.15
CA SER A 154 -19.22 6.48 -3.51
C SER A 154 -20.35 7.39 -4.01
N ASP A 155 -20.15 8.71 -3.94
CA ASP A 155 -21.10 9.73 -4.39
C ASP A 155 -20.44 10.62 -5.45
N LEU A 156 -20.11 10.03 -6.60
CA LEU A 156 -20.06 10.76 -7.86
C LEU A 156 -20.99 10.02 -8.85
N PRO A 157 -21.79 10.76 -9.64
CA PRO A 157 -22.95 10.24 -10.36
C PRO A 157 -22.62 9.18 -11.41
#